data_AF-A0A438HRZ0-F1
#
_entry.id   AF-A0A438HRZ0-F1
#
_cell.length_a   1.000
_cell.length_b   1.000
_cell.length_c   1.000
_cell.angle_alpha   90.00
_cell.angle_beta   90.00
_cell.angle_gamma   90.00
#
_symmetry.space_group_name_H-M   'P 1'
#
loop_
_entity.id
_entity.type
_entity.pdbx_description
1 polymer ?
#
loop_
_entity_poly.entity_id
_entity_poly.type
_entity_poly.pdbx_seq_one_letter_code
_entity_poly.pdbx_strand_id
1 'polypeptide(L)'
;MEEANFTTAPPVFNGENYQTWVVRMTVHLQALDVWEAIEEDYEISPLGANPTVAQMKNHKEKKTRKAKAKACLFSAVSPLILTRIMQLESAAEIWKHLREEY
;
A
#
# COMPACT_ATOMS: atom_id res chain seq x y z
N MET A 1 26.84 3.58 5.46
CA MET A 1 25.80 2.65 5.96
C MET A 1 25.00 2.28 4.73
N GLU A 2 25.27 1.09 4.19
CA GLU A 2 24.58 0.60 2.99
C GLU A 2 23.16 0.27 3.45
N GLU A 3 22.17 1.06 3.03
CA GLU A 3 20.78 0.66 3.19
C GLU A 3 20.60 -0.58 2.34
N ALA A 4 20.53 -1.74 3.00
CA ALA A 4 20.16 -2.98 2.35
C ALA A 4 18.79 -2.76 1.71
N ASN A 5 18.77 -2.61 0.40
CA ASN A 5 17.55 -2.49 -0.39
C ASN A 5 16.89 -3.88 -0.36
N PHE A 6 16.07 -4.13 0.64
CA PHE A 6 15.24 -5.34 0.72
C PHE A 6 14.11 -5.25 -0.32
N THR A 7 14.46 -5.20 -1.60
CA THR A 7 13.52 -5.37 -2.71
C THR A 7 13.26 -6.85 -2.91
N THR A 8 12.69 -7.50 -1.88
CA THR A 8 12.06 -8.81 -2.05
C THR A 8 10.75 -8.60 -2.80
N ALA A 9 10.46 -9.43 -3.80
CA ALA A 9 9.18 -9.36 -4.49
C ALA A 9 8.02 -9.58 -3.49
N PRO A 10 6.88 -8.89 -3.64
CA PRO A 10 5.76 -9.10 -2.73
C PRO A 10 5.25 -10.54 -2.85
N PRO A 11 4.75 -11.13 -1.74
CA PRO A 11 4.11 -12.44 -1.80
C PRO A 11 2.88 -12.35 -2.72
N VAL A 12 2.77 -13.23 -3.72
CA VAL A 12 1.62 -13.23 -4.64
C VAL A 12 0.46 -14.00 -4.04
N PHE A 13 -0.73 -13.39 -4.01
CA PHE A 13 -1.99 -13.99 -3.61
C PHE A 13 -2.77 -14.52 -4.81
N ASN A 14 -3.12 -15.80 -4.78
CA ASN A 14 -3.90 -16.46 -5.84
C ASN A 14 -5.32 -16.83 -5.39
N GLY A 15 -5.73 -16.45 -4.18
CA GLY A 15 -7.03 -16.81 -3.60
C GLY A 15 -6.97 -17.94 -2.57
N GLU A 16 -5.81 -18.57 -2.39
CA GLU A 16 -5.58 -19.63 -1.41
C GLU A 16 -4.72 -19.16 -0.25
N ASN A 17 -4.87 -19.80 0.92
CA ASN A 17 -4.04 -19.55 2.11
C ASN A 17 -3.98 -18.06 2.54
N TYR A 18 -5.12 -17.35 2.47
CA TYR A 18 -5.21 -15.92 2.79
C TYR A 18 -4.55 -15.56 4.12
N GLN A 19 -4.74 -16.36 5.17
CA GLN A 19 -4.12 -16.14 6.49
C GLN A 19 -2.59 -16.13 6.45
N THR A 20 -1.96 -16.96 5.62
CA THR A 20 -0.50 -16.92 5.43
C THR A 20 -0.08 -15.72 4.61
N TRP A 21 -0.84 -15.42 3.55
CA TRP A 21 -0.54 -14.30 2.67
C TRP A 21 -0.65 -12.96 3.41
N VAL A 22 -1.71 -12.73 4.18
CA VAL A 22 -1.95 -11.47 4.89
C VAL A 22 -0.84 -11.17 5.91
N VAL A 23 -0.34 -12.19 6.61
CA VAL A 23 0.81 -12.04 7.52
C VAL A 23 2.07 -11.62 6.76
N ARG A 24 2.41 -12.32 5.67
CA ARG A 24 3.60 -12.00 4.85
C ARG A 24 3.49 -10.63 4.20
N MET A 25 2.30 -10.29 3.69
CA MET A 25 2.06 -9.02 3.02
C MET A 25 2.09 -7.85 3.99
N THR A 26 1.55 -8.01 5.20
CA THR A 26 1.62 -6.98 6.26
C THR A 26 3.09 -6.66 6.60
N VAL A 27 3.90 -7.69 6.84
CA VAL A 27 5.34 -7.52 7.13
C VAL A 27 6.06 -6.86 5.95
N HIS A 28 5.72 -7.23 4.71
CA HIS A 28 6.30 -6.63 3.52
C HIS A 28 5.97 -5.13 3.39
N LEU A 29 4.71 -4.74 3.62
CA LEU A 29 4.27 -3.34 3.61
C LEU A 29 4.90 -2.52 4.74
N GLN A 30 5.10 -3.12 5.91
CA GLN A 30 5.81 -2.50 7.03
C GLN A 30 7.29 -2.28 6.70
N ALA A 31 7.97 -3.27 6.11
CA ALA A 31 9.37 -3.14 5.69
C ALA A 31 9.57 -2.05 4.63
N LEU A 32 8.54 -1.74 3.83
CA LEU A 32 8.56 -0.69 2.82
C LEU A 32 8.14 0.70 3.36
N ASP A 33 7.81 0.83 4.65
CA ASP A 33 7.24 2.05 5.26
C ASP A 33 5.95 2.54 4.55
N VAL A 34 5.09 1.61 4.14
CA VAL A 34 3.83 1.94 3.46
C VAL A 34 2.58 1.42 4.16
N TRP A 35 2.71 0.64 5.23
CA TRP A 35 1.59 0.09 5.99
C TRP A 35 0.64 1.16 6.54
N GLU A 36 1.16 2.27 7.04
CA GLU A 36 0.38 3.39 7.60
C GLU A 36 -0.67 3.93 6.60
N ALA A 37 -0.39 3.90 5.29
CA ALA A 37 -1.33 4.34 4.27
C ALA A 37 -2.56 3.42 4.12
N ILE A 38 -2.49 2.18 4.60
CA ILE A 38 -3.60 1.22 4.63
C ILE A 38 -4.28 1.26 6.00
N GLU A 39 -3.48 1.31 7.08
CA GLU A 39 -3.97 1.24 8.45
C GLU A 39 -4.75 2.48 8.88
N GLU A 40 -4.24 3.66 8.57
CA GLU A 40 -4.88 4.92 8.99
C GLU A 40 -5.87 5.45 7.94
N ASP A 41 -5.71 5.03 6.68
CA ASP A 41 -6.40 5.58 5.51
C ASP A 41 -6.52 7.12 5.52
N TYR A 42 -5.43 7.78 5.92
CA TYR A 42 -5.45 9.23 6.18
C TYR A 42 -5.79 10.04 4.93
N GLU A 43 -6.52 11.14 5.07
CA GLU A 43 -6.71 12.07 3.95
C GLU A 43 -5.48 12.95 3.70
N ILE A 44 -5.27 13.34 2.44
CA ILE A 44 -4.20 14.28 2.06
C ILE A 44 -4.83 15.61 1.70
N SER A 45 -4.93 16.49 2.69
CA SER A 45 -5.44 17.85 2.48
C SER A 45 -4.57 18.63 1.47
N PRO A 46 -5.18 19.47 0.62
CA PRO A 46 -4.44 20.39 -0.24
C PRO A 46 -3.50 21.28 0.57
N LEU A 47 -2.36 21.62 -0.01
CA LEU A 47 -1.47 22.63 0.56
C LEU A 47 -2.17 24.00 0.52
N GLY A 48 -1.97 24.81 1.57
CA GLY A 48 -2.42 26.21 1.60
C GLY A 48 -1.65 27.09 0.62
N ALA A 49 -2.02 28.37 0.53
CA ALA A 49 -1.45 29.30 -0.46
C ALA A 49 0.08 29.50 -0.35
N ASN A 50 0.64 29.45 0.87
CA ASN A 50 2.06 29.64 1.13
C ASN A 50 2.60 28.52 2.04
N PRO A 51 2.81 27.30 1.52
CA PRO A 51 3.26 26.18 2.33
C PRO A 51 4.74 26.30 2.65
N THR A 52 5.14 25.82 3.84
CA THR A 52 6.56 25.68 4.18
C THR A 52 7.19 24.52 3.42
N VAL A 53 8.52 24.53 3.27
CA VAL A 53 9.26 23.41 2.66
C VAL A 53 8.96 22.08 3.38
N ALA A 54 8.81 22.12 4.71
CA ALA A 54 8.46 20.94 5.50
C ALA A 54 7.04 20.42 5.16
N GLN A 55 6.06 21.31 4.99
CA GLN A 55 4.71 20.93 4.58
C GLN A 55 4.67 20.32 3.18
N MET A 56 5.41 20.91 2.22
CA MET A 56 5.52 20.38 0.87
C MET A 56 6.16 18.98 0.84
N LYS A 57 7.23 18.78 1.63
CA LYS A 57 7.92 17.50 1.76
C LYS A 57 6.98 16.43 2.33
N ASN A 58 6.35 16.70 3.48
CA ASN A 58 5.41 15.76 4.11
C ASN A 58 4.22 15.42 3.20
N HIS A 59 3.64 16.41 2.53
CA HIS A 59 2.54 16.18 1.59
C HIS A 59 2.96 15.27 0.41
N LYS A 60 4.17 15.48 -0.14
CA LYS A 60 4.73 14.59 -1.18
C LYS A 60 4.95 13.18 -0.64
N GLU A 61 5.56 13.04 0.53
CA GLU A 61 5.82 11.76 1.19
C GLU A 61 4.52 10.97 1.41
N LYS A 62 3.49 11.61 1.97
CA LYS A 62 2.16 11.00 2.15
C LYS A 62 1.53 10.52 0.84
N LYS A 63 1.61 11.32 -0.23
CA LYS A 63 1.12 10.94 -1.57
C LYS A 63 1.88 9.75 -2.13
N THR A 64 3.21 9.79 -2.03
CA THR A 64 4.08 8.70 -2.49
C THR A 64 3.82 7.42 -1.70
N ARG A 65 3.63 7.49 -0.37
CA ARG A 65 3.31 6.34 0.47
C ARG A 65 2.01 5.66 0.05
N LYS A 66 0.92 6.43 -0.12
CA LYS A 66 -0.36 5.90 -0.64
C LYS A 66 -0.21 5.23 -2.01
N ALA A 67 0.49 5.87 -2.95
CA ALA A 67 0.70 5.31 -4.29
C ALA A 67 1.52 4.01 -4.26
N LYS A 68 2.58 3.96 -3.45
CA LYS A 68 3.42 2.76 -3.28
C LYS A 68 2.65 1.61 -2.63
N ALA A 69 1.84 1.88 -1.59
CA ALA A 69 0.99 0.87 -0.97
C ALA A 69 0.04 0.22 -1.99
N LYS A 70 -0.65 1.05 -2.79
CA LYS A 70 -1.56 0.59 -3.85
C LYS A 70 -0.84 -0.25 -4.90
N ALA A 71 0.30 0.24 -5.40
CA ALA A 71 1.11 -0.49 -6.39
C ALA A 71 1.61 -1.83 -5.86
N CYS A 72 1.99 -1.88 -4.57
CA CYS A 72 2.43 -3.10 -3.90
C CYS A 72 1.29 -4.13 -3.80
N LEU A 73 0.07 -3.71 -3.46
CA LEU A 73 -1.08 -4.61 -3.43
C LEU A 73 -1.45 -5.15 -4.82
N PHE A 74 -1.42 -4.29 -5.85
CA PHE A 74 -1.70 -4.73 -7.23
C PHE A 74 -0.66 -5.71 -7.77
N SER A 75 0.61 -5.58 -7.40
CA SER A 75 1.65 -6.54 -7.79
C SER A 75 1.65 -7.82 -6.94
N ALA A 76 1.00 -7.79 -5.77
CA ALA A 76 0.89 -8.90 -4.83
C ALA A 76 -0.31 -9.81 -5.07
N VAL A 77 -1.03 -9.69 -6.18
CA VAL A 77 -2.22 -10.51 -6.49
C VAL A 77 -2.13 -11.15 -7.87
N SER A 78 -2.79 -12.29 -8.05
CA SER A 78 -2.93 -12.95 -9.35
C SER A 78 -3.77 -12.11 -10.33
N PRO A 79 -3.66 -12.35 -11.65
CA PRO A 79 -4.45 -11.62 -12.65
C PRO A 79 -5.97 -11.68 -12.43
N LEU A 80 -6.50 -12.82 -11.94
CA LEU A 80 -7.93 -12.97 -11.65
C LEU A 80 -8.38 -12.09 -10.49
N ILE A 81 -7.55 -11.93 -9.46
CA ILE A 81 -7.89 -11.07 -8.33
C ILE A 81 -7.70 -9.61 -8.72
N LEU A 82 -6.66 -9.30 -9.51
CA LEU A 82 -6.43 -7.96 -10.04
C LEU A 82 -7.66 -7.42 -10.78
N THR A 83 -8.33 -8.22 -11.61
CA THR A 83 -9.54 -7.77 -12.32
C THR A 83 -10.71 -7.45 -11.39
N ARG A 84 -10.77 -8.04 -10.18
CA ARG A 84 -11.78 -7.72 -9.17
C ARG A 84 -11.49 -6.42 -8.45
N ILE A 85 -10.22 -6.14 -8.15
CA ILE A 85 -9.82 -4.99 -7.33
C ILE A 85 -9.37 -3.77 -8.14
N MET A 86 -9.19 -3.87 -9.46
CA MET A 86 -8.58 -2.81 -10.29
C MET A 86 -9.35 -1.48 -10.30
N GLN A 87 -10.64 -1.48 -9.97
CA GLN A 87 -11.47 -0.27 -9.89
C GLN A 87 -11.40 0.42 -8.52
N LEU A 88 -10.80 -0.21 -7.50
CA LEU A 88 -10.67 0.36 -6.16
C LEU A 88 -9.61 1.48 -6.17
N GLU A 89 -9.89 2.57 -5.48
CA GLU A 89 -9.13 3.81 -5.60
C GLU A 89 -8.00 3.88 -4.57
N SER A 90 -8.20 3.33 -3.38
CA SER A 90 -7.21 3.37 -2.29
C SER A 90 -6.60 2.00 -1.95
N ALA A 91 -5.41 2.02 -1.34
CA ALA A 91 -4.80 0.80 -0.81
C ALA A 91 -5.62 0.20 0.34
N ALA A 92 -6.26 1.05 1.16
CA ALA A 92 -7.13 0.62 2.25
C ALA A 92 -8.40 -0.09 1.72
N GLU A 93 -9.02 0.41 0.66
CA GLU A 93 -10.17 -0.23 -0.01
C GLU A 93 -9.80 -1.61 -0.56
N ILE A 94 -8.67 -1.69 -1.27
CA ILE A 94 -8.16 -2.96 -1.78
C ILE A 94 -7.94 -3.96 -0.64
N TRP A 95 -7.24 -3.52 0.41
CA TRP A 95 -6.95 -4.36 1.57
C TRP A 95 -8.21 -4.87 2.27
N LYS A 96 -9.19 -3.97 2.46
CA LYS A 96 -10.50 -4.31 3.04
C LYS A 96 -11.24 -5.32 2.18
N HIS A 97 -11.33 -5.10 0.86
CA HIS A 97 -12.00 -6.02 -0.05
C HIS A 97 -11.36 -7.41 -0.02
N LEU A 98 -10.03 -7.51 -0.04
CA LEU A 98 -9.33 -8.79 0.06
C LEU A 98 -9.61 -9.53 1.38
N ARG A 99 -9.83 -8.80 2.48
CA ARG A 99 -10.19 -9.38 3.79
C ARG A 99 -11.65 -9.83 3.86
N GLU A 100 -12.54 -9.16 3.14
CA GLU A 100 -13.96 -9.49 3.12
C GLU A 100 -14.26 -10.67 2.19
N GLU A 101 -13.52 -10.81 1.08
CA GLU A 101 -13.70 -11.90 0.13
C GLU A 101 -12.98 -13.21 0.48
N TYR A 102 -11.89 -13.18 1.28
CA TYR A 102 -10.98 -14.32 1.50
C TYR A 102 -10.56 -14.52 2.96
#